data_AF-A0A949G1N3-F1
#
_entry.id   AF-A0A949G1N3-F1
#
_cell.length_a   1.000
_cell.length_b   1.000
_cell.length_c   1.000
_cell.angle_alpha   90.00
_cell.angle_beta   90.00
_cell.angle_gamma   90.00
#
_symmetry.space_group_name_H-M   'P 1'
#
loop_
_entity.id
_entity.type
_entity.pdbx_description
1 polymer ?
#
loop_
_entity_poly.entity_id
_entity_poly.type
_entity_poly.pdbx_seq_one_letter_code
_entity_poly.pdbx_strand_id
1 'polypeptide(L)'
;NVAKYRENTPQQIPAVTTLAWVFYKLGRREDAERILEQVRRSNALSSDGAFYVAKILSDRGEKDLARKILEEVIANEPMFATKSEAADLLAKLKKEAGEK
;
A
#
# COMPACT_ATOMS: atom_id res chain seq x y z
N ASN A 1 -12.21 -11.60 30.13
CA ASN A 1 -11.92 -10.19 29.83
C ASN A 1 -10.55 -10.03 29.19
N VAL A 2 -10.44 -10.28 27.88
CA VAL A 2 -9.22 -9.99 27.10
C VAL A 2 -9.29 -8.55 26.60
N ALA A 3 -9.08 -7.64 27.55
CA ALA A 3 -9.08 -6.21 27.28
C ALA A 3 -7.83 -5.84 26.46
N LYS A 4 -8.05 -5.65 25.16
CA LYS A 4 -7.77 -4.36 24.50
C LYS A 4 -6.33 -3.83 24.63
N TYR A 5 -5.32 -4.62 24.30
CA TYR A 5 -4.00 -4.09 23.90
C TYR A 5 -4.02 -3.58 22.46
N ARG A 6 -5.04 -2.78 22.10
CA ARG A 6 -4.97 -1.90 20.92
C ARG A 6 -4.16 -0.67 21.33
N GLU A 7 -2.90 -0.90 21.65
CA GLU A 7 -1.98 0.17 21.95
C GLU A 7 -1.70 0.92 20.66
N ASN A 8 -2.21 2.15 20.64
CA ASN A 8 -1.83 3.25 19.76
C ASN A 8 -0.33 3.50 19.89
N THR A 9 0.49 2.59 19.36
CA THR A 9 1.91 2.82 19.15
C THR A 9 2.06 3.29 17.70
N PRO A 10 2.54 4.51 17.45
CA PRO A 10 2.88 4.97 16.10
C PRO A 10 3.92 4.07 15.39
N GLN A 11 4.49 3.09 16.10
CA GLN A 11 5.31 2.00 15.59
C GLN A 11 4.54 0.86 14.87
N GLN A 12 3.21 0.79 14.96
CA GLN A 12 2.40 -0.31 14.40
C GLN A 12 2.02 -0.10 12.93
N ILE A 13 2.09 1.13 12.43
CA ILE A 13 1.64 1.47 11.08
C ILE A 13 2.41 0.71 9.97
N PRO A 14 3.75 0.53 10.06
CA PRO A 14 4.48 -0.33 9.14
C PRO A 14 4.06 -1.81 9.26
N ALA A 15 3.76 -2.27 10.49
CA ALA A 15 3.37 -3.65 10.75
C ALA A 15 1.98 -3.99 10.19
N VAL A 16 1.02 -3.07 10.32
CA VAL A 16 -0.34 -3.23 9.78
C VAL A 16 -0.33 -3.28 8.25
N THR A 17 0.52 -2.47 7.61
CA THR A 17 0.59 -2.50 6.15
C THR A 17 1.38 -3.70 5.61
N THR A 18 2.42 -4.13 6.34
CA THR A 18 3.10 -5.41 6.07
C THR A 18 2.15 -6.60 6.25
N LEU A 19 1.27 -6.56 7.24
CA LEU A 19 0.25 -7.57 7.45
C LEU A 19 -0.75 -7.63 6.29
N ALA A 20 -1.18 -6.49 5.74
CA ALA A 20 -1.99 -6.45 4.54
C ALA A 20 -1.27 -7.09 3.34
N TRP A 21 0.03 -6.81 3.18
CA TRP A 21 0.86 -7.46 2.16
C TRP A 21 0.95 -8.98 2.34
N VAL A 22 1.11 -9.45 3.57
CA VAL A 22 1.12 -10.89 3.89
C VAL A 22 -0.22 -11.53 3.56
N PHE A 23 -1.35 -10.94 3.98
CA PHE A 23 -2.68 -11.46 3.65
C PHE A 23 -2.90 -11.54 2.15
N TYR A 24 -2.48 -10.51 1.42
CA TYR A 24 -2.54 -10.50 -0.03
C TYR A 24 -1.70 -11.64 -0.65
N LYS A 25 -0.48 -11.87 -0.15
CA LYS A 25 0.38 -12.99 -0.58
C LYS A 25 -0.20 -14.37 -0.24
N LEU A 26 -1.00 -14.47 0.81
CA LEU A 26 -1.74 -15.67 1.20
C LEU A 26 -3.03 -15.88 0.39
N GLY A 27 -3.32 -15.02 -0.61
CA GLY A 27 -4.54 -15.07 -1.40
C GLY A 27 -5.76 -14.46 -0.70
N ARG A 28 -5.61 -13.98 0.54
CA ARG A 28 -6.65 -13.33 1.35
C ARG A 28 -6.75 -11.85 0.99
N ARG A 29 -7.18 -11.58 -0.24
CA ARG A 29 -7.25 -10.21 -0.80
C ARG A 29 -8.22 -9.31 -0.03
N GLU A 30 -9.38 -9.83 0.35
CA GLU A 30 -10.40 -9.07 1.08
C GLU A 30 -9.92 -8.59 2.46
N ASP A 31 -9.17 -9.43 3.18
CA ASP A 31 -8.57 -9.06 4.47
C ASP A 31 -7.51 -7.97 4.29
N ALA A 32 -6.68 -8.09 3.25
CA ALA A 32 -5.69 -7.07 2.92
C ALA A 32 -6.38 -5.72 2.63
N GLU A 33 -7.45 -5.72 1.83
CA GLU A 33 -8.20 -4.51 1.49
C GLU A 33 -8.85 -3.87 2.72
N ARG A 34 -9.44 -4.65 3.64
CA ARG A 34 -9.99 -4.11 4.89
C ARG A 34 -8.94 -3.41 5.73
N ILE A 35 -7.76 -4.01 5.85
CA ILE A 35 -6.66 -3.44 6.62
C ILE A 35 -6.16 -2.15 5.97
N LEU A 36 -5.97 -2.17 4.65
CA LEU A 36 -5.55 -0.98 3.91
C LEU A 36 -6.58 0.15 4.01
N GLU A 37 -7.87 -0.16 3.97
CA GLU A 37 -8.91 0.85 4.13
C GLU A 37 -8.89 1.46 5.53
N GLN A 38 -8.62 0.67 6.58
CA GLN A 38 -8.44 1.20 7.93
C GLN A 38 -7.25 2.14 8.01
N VAL A 39 -6.10 1.74 7.46
CA VAL A 39 -4.88 2.56 7.41
C VAL A 39 -5.14 3.87 6.66
N ARG A 40 -5.84 3.80 5.52
CA ARG A 40 -6.22 4.98 4.73
C ARG A 40 -7.16 5.90 5.48
N ARG A 41 -8.20 5.37 6.14
CA ARG A 41 -9.16 6.16 6.94
C ARG A 41 -8.49 6.85 8.12
N SER A 42 -7.50 6.22 8.73
CA SER A 42 -6.72 6.82 9.82
C SER A 42 -5.70 7.85 9.35
N ASN A 43 -5.60 8.14 8.04
CA ASN A 43 -4.52 8.97 7.45
C ASN A 43 -3.11 8.54 7.89
N ALA A 44 -2.98 7.28 8.32
CA ALA A 44 -1.73 6.71 8.77
C ALA A 44 -1.07 5.95 7.63
N LEU A 45 -1.35 6.31 6.37
CA LEU A 45 -0.73 5.64 5.24
C LEU A 45 0.70 6.17 5.08
N SER A 46 1.67 5.43 5.61
CA SER A 46 3.09 5.71 5.37
C SER A 46 3.46 5.43 3.91
N SER A 47 4.55 6.05 3.44
CA SER A 47 5.08 5.91 2.08
C SER A 47 5.30 4.45 1.66
N ASP A 48 5.86 3.62 2.55
CA ASP A 48 5.98 2.17 2.32
C ASP A 48 4.62 1.47 2.23
N GLY A 49 3.65 1.94 3.00
CA GLY A 49 2.30 1.39 2.98
C GLY A 49 1.58 1.64 1.67
N ALA A 50 1.75 2.83 1.13
CA ALA A 50 1.16 3.21 -0.15
C ALA A 50 1.71 2.39 -1.32
N PHE A 51 2.98 1.98 -1.27
CA PHE A 51 3.54 1.04 -2.25
C PHE A 51 2.79 -0.30 -2.24
N TYR A 52 2.56 -0.90 -1.07
CA TYR A 52 1.82 -2.16 -0.96
C TYR A 52 0.38 -2.02 -1.45
N VAL A 53 -0.29 -0.92 -1.11
CA VAL A 53 -1.63 -0.59 -1.62
C VAL A 53 -1.63 -0.56 -3.15
N ALA A 54 -0.71 0.20 -3.74
CA ALA A 54 -0.61 0.31 -5.19
C ALA A 54 -0.34 -1.04 -5.86
N LYS A 55 0.48 -1.90 -5.24
CA LYS A 55 0.75 -3.24 -5.75
C LYS A 55 -0.48 -4.14 -5.75
N ILE A 56 -1.28 -4.07 -4.68
CA ILE A 56 -2.54 -4.81 -4.55
C ILE A 56 -3.56 -4.31 -5.58
N LEU A 57 -3.69 -3.00 -5.74
CA LEU A 57 -4.58 -2.38 -6.74
C LEU A 57 -4.15 -2.72 -8.17
N SER A 58 -2.85 -2.71 -8.45
CA SER A 58 -2.30 -3.10 -9.75
C SER A 58 -2.68 -4.54 -10.12
N ASP A 59 -2.63 -5.47 -9.17
CA ASP A 59 -2.99 -6.87 -9.41
C ASP A 59 -4.51 -7.10 -9.49
N ARG A 60 -5.29 -6.26 -8.81
CA ARG A 60 -6.75 -6.20 -8.97
C ARG A 60 -7.17 -5.68 -10.35
N GLY A 61 -6.25 -5.07 -11.10
CA GLY A 61 -6.51 -4.43 -12.39
C GLY A 61 -6.81 -2.94 -12.29
N GLU A 62 -6.83 -2.37 -11.09
CA GLU A 62 -7.01 -0.93 -10.83
C GLU A 62 -5.69 -0.17 -11.00
N LYS A 63 -5.08 -0.32 -12.19
CA LYS A 63 -3.76 0.22 -12.51
C LYS A 63 -3.71 1.74 -12.46
N ASP A 64 -4.80 2.42 -12.83
CA ASP A 64 -4.90 3.89 -12.74
C ASP A 64 -4.81 4.40 -11.30
N LEU A 65 -5.52 3.74 -10.36
CA LEU A 65 -5.46 4.11 -8.94
C LEU A 65 -4.08 3.79 -8.35
N ALA A 66 -3.53 2.62 -8.68
CA ALA A 66 -2.17 2.25 -8.28
C ALA A 66 -1.14 3.29 -8.73
N ARG A 67 -1.25 3.76 -9.98
CA ARG A 67 -0.38 4.78 -10.56
C ARG A 67 -0.46 6.09 -9.78
N LYS A 68 -1.66 6.60 -9.55
CA LYS A 68 -1.88 7.87 -8.82
C LYS A 68 -1.28 7.84 -7.42
N ILE A 69 -1.49 6.75 -6.69
CA ILE A 69 -0.95 6.59 -5.33
C ILE A 69 0.57 6.61 -5.34
N LEU A 70 1.20 5.89 -6.28
CA LEU A 70 2.67 5.89 -6.40
C LEU A 70 3.22 7.26 -6.80
N GLU A 71 2.57 7.96 -7.73
CA GLU A 71 2.95 9.32 -8.13
C GLU A 71 2.88 10.29 -6.94
N GLU A 72 1.81 10.22 -6.16
CA GLU A 72 1.61 11.06 -4.98
C GLU A 72 2.65 10.77 -3.90
N VAL A 73 2.93 9.50 -3.61
CA VAL A 73 3.89 9.11 -2.57
C VAL A 73 5.32 9.47 -2.95
N ILE A 74 5.71 9.22 -4.20
CA ILE A 74 7.07 9.58 -4.68
C ILE A 74 7.25 11.11 -4.70
N ALA A 75 6.18 11.87 -4.97
CA ALA A 75 6.21 13.33 -4.96
C ALA A 75 6.28 13.91 -3.54
N ASN A 76 5.52 13.35 -2.59
CA ASN A 76 5.49 13.84 -1.21
C ASN A 76 6.69 13.37 -0.38
N GLU A 77 7.10 12.11 -0.54
CA GLU A 77 8.23 11.53 0.18
C GLU A 77 9.25 10.90 -0.79
N PRO A 78 10.29 11.65 -1.17
CA PRO A 78 11.29 11.16 -2.11
C PRO A 78 12.29 10.16 -1.51
N MET A 79 12.20 9.81 -0.22
CA MET A 79 13.07 8.81 0.43
C MET A 79 12.25 7.94 1.40
N PHE A 80 11.97 6.71 0.99
CA PHE A 80 11.36 5.65 1.80
C PHE A 80 11.92 4.29 1.35
N ALA A 81 11.78 3.25 2.18
CA ALA A 81 12.51 1.99 1.98
C ALA A 81 12.12 1.30 0.67
N THR A 82 10.82 1.30 0.33
CA THR A 82 10.32 0.69 -0.92
C THR A 82 10.28 1.64 -2.12
N LYS A 83 11.02 2.75 -2.11
CA LYS A 83 10.99 3.74 -3.20
C LYS A 83 11.40 3.16 -4.54
N SER A 84 12.46 2.35 -4.56
CA SER A 84 12.94 1.74 -5.79
C SER A 84 11.84 0.88 -6.39
N GLU A 85 11.26 -0.03 -5.61
CA GLU A 85 10.17 -0.88 -6.11
C GLU A 85 8.92 -0.09 -6.48
N ALA A 86 8.63 1.01 -5.78
CA ALA A 86 7.53 1.92 -6.12
C ALA A 86 7.74 2.60 -7.47
N ALA A 87 8.96 3.06 -7.75
CA ALA A 87 9.32 3.65 -9.03
C ALA A 87 9.28 2.62 -10.18
N ASP A 88 9.79 1.41 -9.95
CA ASP A 88 9.72 0.29 -10.90
C ASP A 88 8.27 -0.07 -11.24
N LEU A 89 7.42 -0.21 -10.21
CA LEU A 89 6.00 -0.50 -10.41
C LEU A 89 5.31 0.64 -11.15
N LEU A 90 5.60 1.89 -10.80
CA LEU A 90 5.05 3.06 -11.48
C LEU A 90 5.45 3.09 -12.97
N ALA A 91 6.71 2.82 -13.28
CA ALA A 91 7.20 2.76 -14.66
C ALA A 91 6.50 1.64 -15.44
N LYS A 92 6.33 0.46 -14.83
CA LYS A 92 5.58 -0.65 -15.43
C LYS A 92 4.13 -0.26 -15.72
N LEU A 93 3.44 0.34 -14.75
CA LEU A 93 2.05 0.77 -14.91
C LEU A 93 1.89 1.84 -16.00
N LYS A 94 2.85 2.78 -16.10
CA LYS A 94 2.88 3.79 -17.17
C LYS A 94 3.05 3.17 -18.56
N LYS A 95 3.93 2.17 -18.68
CA LYS A 95 4.14 1.45 -19.93
C LYS A 95 2.89 0.70 -20.37
N GLU A 96 2.28 -0.05 -19.44
CA GLU A 96 1.05 -0.81 -19.72
C GLU A 96 -0.15 0.09 -20.05
N ALA A 97 -0.18 1.33 -19.55
CA ALA A 97 -1.21 2.32 -19.89
C ALA A 97 -1.00 2.95 -21.28
N GLY A 98 0.24 2.98 -21.80
CA GLY A 98 0.57 3.51 -23.13
C GLY A 98 0.52 2.48 -24.26
N GLU A 99 0.40 1.19 -23.95
CA GLU A 99 0.23 0.09 -24.93
C GLU A 99 -1.24 -0.20 -25.29
N LYS A 100 -2.19 0.65 -24.91
CA LYS A 100 -3.61 0.53 -25.27
C LYS A 100 -4.01 1.47 -26.41
#